data_AF-A0A4R2BP68-F1
#
_entry.id   AF-A0A4R2BP68-F1
#
_cell.length_a   1.000
_cell.length_b   1.000
_cell.length_c   1.000
_cell.angle_alpha   90.00
_cell.angle_beta   90.00
_cell.angle_gamma   90.00
#
_symmetry.space_group_name_H-M   'P 1'
#
loop_
_entity.id
_entity.type
_entity.pdbx_description
1 polymer ?
#
loop_
_entity_poly.entity_id
_entity_poly.type
_entity_poly.pdbx_seq_one_letter_code
_entity_poly.pdbx_strand_id
1 'polypeptide(L)' 'MGGPSYNDGDNEITGIHVSDGDPTTAGILGAKIPHPTSSTWRTFWTQQHGDNITWEVNWTGASQH' A
#
# COMPACT_ATOMS: atom_id res chain seq x y z
N MET A 1 14.30 -20.71 30.19
CA MET A 1 13.52 -19.46 30.09
C MET A 1 13.30 -19.16 28.62
N GLY A 2 12.19 -19.61 28.04
CA GLY A 2 11.80 -19.23 26.68
C GLY A 2 10.83 -18.05 26.78
N GLY A 3 11.36 -16.83 26.63
CA GLY A 3 10.52 -15.65 26.46
C GLY A 3 9.74 -15.73 25.15
N PRO A 4 8.67 -14.94 24.98
CA PRO A 4 7.89 -14.94 23.74
C PRO A 4 8.85 -14.76 22.57
N SER A 5 8.73 -15.64 21.57
CA SER A 5 9.49 -15.56 20.33
C SER A 5 9.44 -14.11 19.85
N TYR A 6 10.59 -13.45 19.90
CA TYR A 6 10.78 -12.20 19.20
C TYR A 6 10.36 -12.48 17.76
N ASN A 7 9.43 -11.70 17.24
CA ASN A 7 9.13 -11.70 15.82
C ASN A 7 10.46 -11.42 15.11
N ASP A 8 11.05 -12.44 14.50
CA ASP A 8 12.42 -12.45 13.96
C ASP A 8 12.55 -11.63 12.66
N GLY A 9 11.80 -10.53 12.59
CA GLY A 9 11.68 -9.69 11.41
C GLY A 9 10.98 -10.36 10.24
N ASP A 10 9.85 -11.00 10.52
CA ASP A 10 8.88 -11.32 9.49
C ASP A 10 8.42 -9.99 8.86
N ASN A 11 8.59 -9.83 7.54
CA ASN A 11 8.29 -8.63 6.76
C ASN A 11 6.78 -8.28 6.77
N GLU A 12 6.24 -7.90 7.93
CA GLU A 12 4.83 -7.66 8.11
C GLU A 12 4.40 -6.35 7.44
N ILE A 13 3.36 -6.44 6.61
CA ILE A 13 2.72 -5.28 5.99
C ILE A 13 1.88 -4.58 7.08
N THR A 14 2.18 -3.32 7.34
CA THR A 14 1.47 -2.51 8.34
C THR A 14 0.41 -1.60 7.74
N GLY A 15 0.45 -1.38 6.44
CA GLY A 15 -0.47 -0.49 5.74
C GLY A 15 -0.46 -0.70 4.25
N ILE A 16 -1.61 -0.46 3.63
CA ILE A 16 -1.79 -0.44 2.18
C ILE A 16 -2.52 0.87 1.84
N HIS A 17 -1.97 1.63 0.90
CA HIS A 17 -2.58 2.85 0.39
C HIS A 17 -2.75 2.76 -1.12
N VAL A 18 -3.96 2.97 -1.61
CA VAL A 18 -4.30 2.90 -3.04
C VAL A 18 -5.07 4.17 -3.40
N SER A 19 -4.56 4.97 -4.34
CA SER A 19 -5.13 6.27 -4.69
C SER A 19 -4.84 6.68 -6.14
N ASP A 20 -5.79 7.37 -6.77
CA ASP A 20 -5.61 8.10 -8.05
C ASP A 20 -5.18 9.57 -7.86
N GLY A 21 -4.99 9.99 -6.62
CA GLY A 21 -4.48 11.32 -6.27
C GLY A 21 -5.50 12.45 -6.37
N ASP A 22 -6.79 12.18 -6.55
CA ASP A 22 -7.84 13.20 -6.60
C ASP A 22 -7.98 13.90 -5.23
N PRO A 23 -7.71 15.22 -5.12
CA PRO A 23 -7.75 15.93 -3.86
C PRO A 23 -9.15 16.46 -3.49
N THR A 24 -10.19 16.17 -4.29
CA THR A 24 -11.55 16.67 -4.06
C THR A 24 -12.32 15.79 -3.09
N THR A 25 -13.53 16.22 -2.70
CA THR A 25 -14.44 15.38 -1.89
C THR A 25 -14.84 14.08 -2.59
N ALA A 26 -14.78 14.05 -3.93
CA ALA A 26 -14.99 12.83 -4.72
C ALA A 26 -13.78 11.88 -4.68
N GLY A 27 -12.62 12.32 -4.18
CA GLY A 27 -11.39 11.53 -4.03
C GLY A 27 -11.16 10.97 -2.61
N ILE A 28 -12.09 11.19 -1.66
CA ILE A 28 -12.00 10.59 -0.33
C ILE A 28 -12.00 9.05 -0.41
N LEU A 29 -11.30 8.40 0.51
CA LEU A 29 -11.27 6.93 0.61
C LEU A 29 -12.69 6.35 0.62
N GLY A 30 -12.94 5.43 -0.32
CA GLY A 30 -14.25 4.80 -0.51
C GLY A 30 -15.22 5.56 -1.43
N ALA A 31 -14.88 6.76 -1.89
CA ALA A 31 -15.71 7.51 -2.85
C ALA A 31 -15.64 6.96 -4.29
N LYS A 32 -14.58 6.18 -4.60
CA LYS A 32 -14.34 5.54 -5.89
C LYS A 32 -14.03 4.06 -5.71
N ILE A 33 -14.36 3.25 -6.72
CA ILE A 33 -13.88 1.87 -6.81
C ILE A 33 -12.40 1.92 -7.24
N PRO A 34 -11.45 1.40 -6.45
CA PRO A 34 -10.04 1.42 -6.81
C PRO A 34 -9.72 0.61 -8.06
N HIS A 35 -8.84 1.12 -8.91
CA HIS A 35 -8.34 0.41 -10.09
C HIS A 35 -6.81 0.31 -10.05
N PRO A 36 -6.24 -0.46 -9.11
CA PRO A 36 -4.82 -0.41 -8.75
C PRO A 36 -3.86 -0.75 -9.91
N THR A 37 -4.34 -1.49 -10.91
CA THR A 37 -3.56 -1.87 -12.08
C THR A 37 -3.71 -0.90 -13.25
N SER A 38 -4.37 0.25 -13.12
CA SER A 38 -4.31 1.27 -14.17
C SER A 38 -3.10 2.19 -13.95
N SER A 39 -2.67 2.88 -15.01
CA SER A 39 -1.56 3.84 -14.92
C SER A 39 -1.87 5.08 -14.07
N THR A 40 -3.15 5.37 -13.83
CA THR A 40 -3.61 6.54 -13.08
C THR A 40 -3.66 6.31 -11.57
N TRP A 41 -3.69 5.06 -11.12
CA TRP A 41 -3.70 4.71 -9.70
C TRP A 41 -2.32 4.26 -9.23
N ARG A 42 -1.97 4.62 -8.00
CA ARG A 42 -0.73 4.22 -7.35
C ARG A 42 -1.03 3.41 -6.10
N THR A 43 -0.23 2.37 -5.87
CA THR A 43 -0.35 1.47 -4.73
C THR A 43 0.94 1.51 -3.92
N PHE A 44 0.80 1.78 -2.63
CA PHE A 44 1.90 1.80 -1.68
C PHE A 44 1.62 0.83 -0.55
N TRP A 45 2.68 0.26 0.02
CA TRP A 45 2.60 -0.50 1.25
C TRP A 45 3.72 -0.09 2.21
N THR A 46 3.45 -0.22 3.51
CA THR A 46 4.40 0.09 4.58
C THR A 46 4.82 -1.17 5.31
N GLN A 47 6.09 -1.23 5.69
CA GLN A 47 6.69 -2.35 6.43
C GLN A 47 6.79 -2.07 7.93
N GLN A 48 6.60 -3.08 8.78
CA GLN A 48 6.92 -3.04 10.22
C GLN A 48 8.45 -2.95 10.45
N HIS A 49 8.89 -2.51 11.63
CA HIS A 49 10.27 -2.43 12.17
C HIS A 49 10.64 -1.04 12.71
N GLY A 50 9.65 -0.15 12.91
CA GLY A 50 9.89 1.20 13.43
C GLY A 50 10.35 2.20 12.36
N ASP A 51 10.95 1.73 11.27
CA ASP A 51 11.38 2.57 10.14
C ASP A 51 10.22 2.96 9.21
N ASN A 52 9.14 2.15 9.16
CA ASN A 52 7.96 2.38 8.32
C ASN A 52 8.31 2.66 6.85
N ILE A 53 9.25 1.90 6.29
CA ILE A 53 9.67 2.04 4.91
C ILE A 53 8.44 1.89 4.01
N THR A 54 8.21 2.89 3.16
CA THR A 54 7.13 2.92 2.19
C THR A 54 7.65 2.46 0.84
N TRP A 55 7.01 1.46 0.26
CA TRP A 55 7.33 0.92 -1.04
C TRP A 55 6.18 1.16 -2.00
N GLU A 56 6.50 1.41 -3.27
CA GLU A 56 5.52 1.47 -4.35
C GLU A 56 5.42 0.12 -5.06
N VAL A 57 4.20 -0.34 -5.30
CA VAL A 57 3.93 -1.56 -6.08
C VAL A 57 3.86 -1.18 -7.56
N ASN A 58 4.77 -1.75 -8.35
CA ASN A 58 4.76 -1.63 -9.81
C ASN A 58 3.98 -2.80 -10.43
N TRP A 59 2.82 -2.52 -11.01
CA TRP A 59 2.00 -3.52 -11.69
C TRP A 59 2.45 -3.70 -13.15
N THR A 60 3.01 -4.87 -13.49
CA THR A 60 3.31 -5.21 -14.88
C THR A 60 2.05 -5.70 -15.58
N GLY A 61 1.75 -5.16 -16.77
CA GLY A 61 0.51 -5.46 -17.51
C GLY A 61 -0.66 -4.51 -17.22
N ALA A 62 -0.41 -3.41 -16.52
CA ALA A 62 -1.39 -2.35 -16.32
C ALA A 62 -1.98 -1.87 -17.66
N SER A 63 -3.29 -2.03 -17.86
CA SER A 63 -3.97 -1.50 -19.04
C SER A 63 -3.85 0.02 -19.03
N GLN A 64 -3.01 0.56 -19.92
CA GLN A 64 -3.02 1.98 -20.27
C GLN A 64 -4.34 2.25 -20.98
N HIS A 65 -5.17 3.09 -20.39
CA HIS A 65 -6.43 3.53 -20.98
C HIS A 65 -6.40 5.04 -21.18
#